data_AF-A0A1E7EJ36-F1
#
_entry.id   AF-A0A1E7EJ36-F1
#
_cell.length_a   1.000
_cell.length_b   1.000
_cell.length_c   1.000
_cell.angle_alpha   90.00
_cell.angle_beta   90.00
_cell.angle_gamma   90.00
#
_symmetry.space_group_name_H-M   'P 1'
#
loop_
_entity.id
_entity.type
_entity.pdbx_description
1 polymer ?
#
loop_
_entity_poly.entity_id
_entity_poly.type
_entity_poly.pdbx_seq_one_letter_code
_entity_poly.pdbx_strand_id
1 'polypeptide(L)'
;MESDENKMRKAGQLMVANLAGSLALVTCREPLRSSVSTHLRQLLTPTTSGSADGKLTEQEQNIIEQCVQICATDNLELGCMLIEKAATEKAVRDVDEALSQQL
;
A
#
# COMPACT_ATOMS: atom_id res chain seq x y z
N MET A 1 -20.28 -28.24 17.72
CA MET A 1 -19.65 -27.75 16.47
C MET A 1 -20.76 -27.08 15.68
N GLU A 2 -20.49 -25.95 15.02
CA GLU A 2 -21.49 -25.33 14.15
C GLU A 2 -21.92 -26.37 13.10
N SER A 3 -23.23 -26.55 12.91
CA SER A 3 -23.75 -27.65 12.08
C SER A 3 -23.96 -27.23 10.62
N ASP A 4 -23.94 -25.93 10.34
CA ASP A 4 -24.09 -25.34 9.02
C ASP A 4 -22.75 -24.77 8.54
N GLU A 5 -22.10 -25.54 7.66
CA GLU A 5 -20.81 -25.22 7.07
C GLU A 5 -20.81 -23.86 6.35
N ASN A 6 -21.96 -23.44 5.79
CA ASN A 6 -22.07 -22.15 5.12
C ASN A 6 -21.99 -20.99 6.12
N LYS A 7 -22.55 -21.16 7.32
CA LYS A 7 -22.43 -20.16 8.40
C LYS A 7 -21.01 -20.07 8.90
N MET A 8 -20.35 -21.20 9.11
CA MET A 8 -18.95 -21.22 9.53
C MET A 8 -18.04 -20.56 8.49
N ARG A 9 -18.22 -20.90 7.20
CA ARG A 9 -17.48 -20.28 6.10
C ARG A 9 -17.68 -18.77 6.06
N LYS A 10 -18.92 -18.31 6.09
CA LYS A 10 -19.25 -16.88 6.03
C LYS A 10 -18.69 -16.11 7.24
N ALA A 11 -18.73 -16.70 8.43
CA ALA A 11 -18.14 -16.11 9.63
C ALA A 11 -16.60 -16.00 9.51
N GLY A 12 -15.95 -17.06 9.01
CA GLY A 12 -14.51 -17.07 8.76
C GLY A 12 -14.07 -16.01 7.73
N GLN A 13 -14.80 -15.90 6.61
CA GLN A 13 -14.57 -14.88 5.58
C GLN A 13 -14.70 -13.46 6.14
N LEU A 14 -15.76 -13.18 6.91
CA LEU A 14 -15.95 -11.86 7.53
C LEU A 14 -14.85 -11.54 8.56
N MET A 15 -14.46 -12.52 9.37
CA MET A 15 -13.39 -12.35 10.35
C MET A 15 -12.06 -12.02 9.66
N VAL A 16 -11.67 -12.82 8.68
CA VAL A 16 -10.38 -12.63 7.99
C VAL A 16 -10.37 -11.34 7.17
N ALA A 17 -11.48 -10.96 6.53
CA ALA A 17 -11.56 -9.73 5.76
C ALA A 17 -11.33 -8.49 6.64
N ASN A 18 -12.01 -8.40 7.79
CA ASN A 18 -11.86 -7.28 8.70
C ASN A 18 -10.45 -7.21 9.33
N LEU A 19 -9.90 -8.38 9.71
CA LEU A 19 -8.58 -8.46 10.31
C LEU A 19 -7.48 -8.11 9.30
N ALA A 20 -7.53 -8.70 8.11
CA ALA A 20 -6.55 -8.46 7.05
C ALA A 20 -6.57 -7.00 6.58
N GLY A 21 -7.76 -6.42 6.41
CA GLY A 21 -7.88 -5.01 6.01
C GLY A 21 -7.27 -4.06 7.03
N SER A 22 -7.67 -4.20 8.30
CA SER A 22 -7.16 -3.35 9.39
C SER A 22 -5.64 -3.48 9.58
N LEU A 23 -5.12 -4.71 9.51
CA LEU A 23 -3.69 -4.98 9.67
C LEU A 23 -2.88 -4.48 8.47
N ALA A 24 -3.40 -4.63 7.25
CA ALA A 24 -2.76 -4.13 6.04
C ALA A 24 -2.61 -2.61 6.10
N LEU A 25 -3.67 -1.89 6.46
CA LEU A 25 -3.68 -0.43 6.53
C LEU A 25 -2.62 0.13 7.49
N VAL A 26 -2.54 -0.41 8.71
CA VAL A 26 -1.57 0.07 9.72
C VAL A 26 -0.13 -0.32 9.37
N THR A 27 0.05 -1.41 8.63
CA THR A 27 1.38 -1.91 8.22
C THR A 27 1.91 -1.15 7.01
N CYS A 28 1.06 -0.89 6.01
CA CYS A 28 1.52 -0.39 4.71
C CYS A 28 1.68 1.13 4.66
N ARG A 29 1.03 1.89 5.55
CA ARG A 29 0.96 3.36 5.46
C ARG A 29 2.33 4.04 5.46
N GLU A 30 3.13 3.86 6.51
CA GLU A 30 4.45 4.47 6.61
C GLU A 30 5.44 3.98 5.52
N PRO A 31 5.57 2.66 5.26
CA PRO A 31 6.49 2.20 4.21
C PRO A 31 6.06 2.64 2.81
N LEU A 32 4.75 2.74 2.53
CA LEU A 32 4.25 3.25 1.26
C LEU A 32 4.64 4.72 1.06
N ARG A 33 4.43 5.57 2.07
CA ARG A 33 4.83 6.99 2.03
C ARG A 33 6.33 7.13 1.75
N SER A 34 7.16 6.36 2.45
CA SER A 34 8.61 6.37 2.28
C SER A 34 9.03 5.91 0.88
N SER A 35 8.42 4.83 0.38
CA SER A 35 8.70 4.28 -0.94
C SER A 35 8.33 5.27 -2.06
N VAL A 36 7.11 5.82 -2.02
CA VAL A 36 6.64 6.82 -3.00
C VAL A 36 7.55 8.05 -2.98
N SER A 37 7.90 8.53 -1.78
CA SER A 37 8.78 9.70 -1.66
C SER A 37 10.15 9.47 -2.29
N THR A 38 10.73 8.29 -2.04
CA THR A 38 12.02 7.88 -2.60
C THR A 38 11.99 7.79 -4.12
N HIS A 39 10.96 7.13 -4.68
CA HIS A 39 10.82 6.97 -6.13
C HIS A 39 10.57 8.31 -6.83
N LEU A 40 9.70 9.15 -6.28
CA LEU A 40 9.43 10.48 -6.83
C LEU A 40 10.70 11.33 -6.84
N ARG A 41 11.48 11.32 -5.75
CA ARG A 41 12.76 12.03 -5.70
C ARG A 41 13.72 11.54 -6.78
N GLN A 42 13.83 10.24 -6.98
CA GLN A 42 14.69 9.67 -8.03
C GLN A 42 14.24 10.04 -9.43
N LEU A 43 12.93 10.08 -9.69
CA LEU A 43 12.37 10.47 -11.00
C LEU A 43 12.48 11.96 -11.27
N LEU A 44 12.29 12.79 -10.24
CA LEU A 44 12.29 14.25 -10.33
C LEU A 44 13.69 14.85 -10.22
N THR A 45 14.67 14.11 -9.70
CA THR A 45 16.08 14.51 -9.73
C THR A 45 16.65 14.09 -11.10
N PRO A 46 16.78 15.01 -12.06
CA PRO A 46 17.34 14.69 -13.36
C PRO A 46 18.75 14.12 -13.21
N THR A 47 18.97 12.95 -13.80
CA THR A 47 20.30 12.32 -13.85
C THR A 47 21.26 13.06 -14.79
N THR A 48 20.78 14.02 -15.60
CA THR A 48 21.51 14.59 -16.75
C THR A 48 21.22 16.07 -17.09
N SER A 49 20.50 16.87 -16.30
CA SER A 49 20.05 18.19 -16.78
C SER A 49 21.09 19.32 -16.67
N GLY A 50 21.66 19.71 -17.82
CA GLY A 50 21.57 21.07 -18.39
C GLY A 50 22.38 22.22 -17.77
N SER A 51 22.74 22.17 -16.49
CA SER A 51 23.65 23.15 -15.89
C SER A 51 25.07 22.87 -16.38
N ALA A 52 25.85 23.90 -16.71
CA ALA A 52 27.25 23.74 -17.14
C ALA A 52 28.13 22.96 -16.13
N ASP A 53 27.65 22.78 -14.88
CA ASP A 53 28.29 22.06 -13.77
C ASP A 53 27.53 20.79 -13.33
N GLY A 54 26.42 20.41 -13.99
CA GLY A 54 25.64 19.21 -13.67
C GLY A 54 24.95 19.18 -12.30
N LYS A 55 24.90 20.31 -11.57
CA LYS A 55 24.23 20.43 -10.26
C LYS A 55 22.91 21.21 -10.36
N LEU A 56 21.92 20.71 -9.62
CA LEU A 56 20.66 21.41 -9.32
C LEU A 56 20.93 22.56 -8.36
N THR A 57 20.25 23.68 -8.56
CA THR A 57 20.23 24.79 -7.61
C THR A 57 19.49 24.39 -6.33
N GLU A 58 19.79 25.06 -5.20
CA GLU A 58 19.07 24.84 -3.94
C GLU A 58 17.56 25.10 -4.08
N GLN A 59 17.18 26.05 -4.93
CA GLN A 59 15.77 26.35 -5.20
C GLN A 59 15.07 25.20 -5.92
N GLU A 60 15.70 24.59 -6.92
CA GLU A 60 15.14 23.42 -7.62
C GLU A 60 15.03 22.21 -6.69
N GLN A 61 16.02 21.98 -5.82
CA GLN A 61 15.98 20.90 -4.83
C GLN A 61 14.81 21.08 -3.85
N ASN A 62 14.56 22.32 -3.39
CA ASN A 62 13.44 22.62 -2.52
C ASN A 62 12.09 22.42 -3.21
N ILE A 63 11.96 22.80 -4.49
CA ILE A 63 10.75 22.56 -5.28
C ILE A 63 10.50 21.05 -5.43
N ILE A 64 11.54 20.28 -5.74
CA ILE A 64 11.45 18.81 -5.84
C ILE A 64 10.97 18.22 -4.51
N GLU A 65 11.55 18.62 -3.37
CA GLU A 65 11.12 18.13 -2.06
C GLU A 65 9.64 18.42 -1.78
N GLN A 66 9.20 19.65 -2.09
CA GLN A 66 7.81 20.04 -1.91
C GLN A 66 6.87 19.20 -2.78
N CYS A 67 7.20 19.00 -4.06
CA CYS A 67 6.43 18.13 -4.95
C CYS A 67 6.36 16.70 -4.42
N VAL A 68 7.50 16.15 -3.95
CA VAL A 68 7.56 14.80 -3.38
C VAL A 68 6.62 14.66 -2.18
N GLN A 69 6.64 15.62 -1.24
CA GLN A 69 5.77 15.59 -0.05
C GLN A 69 4.29 15.66 -0.40
N ILE A 70 3.91 16.56 -1.31
CA ILE A 70 2.51 16.72 -1.75
C ILE A 70 2.04 15.43 -2.42
N CYS A 71 2.76 14.96 -3.44
CA CYS A 71 2.37 13.77 -4.18
C CYS A 71 2.35 12.51 -3.31
N ALA A 72 3.31 12.34 -2.38
CA ALA A 72 3.30 11.21 -1.47
C ALA A 72 2.11 11.23 -0.51
N THR A 73 1.69 12.43 -0.06
CA THR A 73 0.54 12.59 0.84
C THR A 73 -0.78 12.36 0.11
N ASP A 74 -0.96 12.98 -1.07
CA ASP A 74 -2.19 12.90 -1.84
C ASP A 74 -2.51 11.48 -2.33
N ASN A 75 -1.47 10.69 -2.62
CA ASN A 75 -1.63 9.32 -3.12
C ASN A 75 -1.61 8.25 -2.01
N LEU A 76 -1.35 8.65 -0.77
CA LEU A 76 -1.16 7.69 0.34
C LEU A 76 -2.44 6.89 0.62
N GLU A 77 -3.58 7.57 0.69
CA GLU A 77 -4.86 6.93 1.01
C GLU A 77 -5.29 5.95 -0.09
N LEU A 78 -5.13 6.34 -1.36
CA LEU A 78 -5.42 5.47 -2.49
C LEU A 78 -4.51 4.23 -2.50
N GLY A 79 -3.21 4.40 -2.30
CA GLY A 79 -2.28 3.27 -2.27
C GLY A 79 -2.55 2.32 -1.09
N CYS A 80 -2.89 2.86 0.09
CA CYS A 80 -3.32 2.06 1.23
C CYS A 80 -4.59 1.26 0.91
N MET A 81 -5.62 1.88 0.31
CA MET A 81 -6.84 1.18 -0.10
C MET A 81 -6.56 0.04 -1.09
N LEU A 82 -5.66 0.24 -2.05
CA LEU A 82 -5.31 -0.79 -3.02
C LEU A 82 -4.60 -1.98 -2.36
N ILE A 83 -3.68 -1.72 -1.44
CA ILE A 83 -2.98 -2.76 -0.67
C ILE A 83 -3.96 -3.49 0.24
N GLU A 84 -4.81 -2.76 0.95
CA GLU A 84 -5.84 -3.30 1.84
C GLU A 84 -6.79 -4.25 1.10
N LYS A 85 -7.27 -3.81 -0.08
CA LYS A 85 -8.14 -4.61 -0.93
C LYS A 85 -7.44 -5.88 -1.39
N ALA A 86 -6.21 -5.77 -1.89
CA ALA A 86 -5.45 -6.93 -2.37
C ALA A 86 -5.16 -7.93 -1.25
N ALA A 87 -4.80 -7.44 -0.06
CA ALA A 87 -4.56 -8.27 1.13
C ALA A 87 -5.84 -8.97 1.59
N THR A 88 -6.95 -8.24 1.66
CA THR A 88 -8.26 -8.76 2.05
C THR A 88 -8.75 -9.84 1.10
N GLU A 89 -8.73 -9.59 -0.21
CA GLU A 89 -9.15 -10.56 -1.22
C GLU A 89 -8.30 -11.84 -1.18
N LYS A 90 -6.98 -11.69 -1.00
CA LYS A 90 -6.10 -12.85 -0.84
C LYS A 90 -6.42 -13.63 0.43
N ALA A 91 -6.55 -12.96 1.57
CA ALA A 91 -6.79 -13.62 2.84
C ALA A 91 -8.14 -14.36 2.88
N VAL A 92 -9.18 -13.80 2.26
CA VAL A 92 -10.47 -14.48 2.08
C VAL A 92 -10.32 -15.77 1.27
N ARG A 93 -9.59 -15.72 0.14
CA ARG A 93 -9.32 -16.92 -0.69
C ARG A 93 -8.55 -17.98 0.08
N ASP A 94 -7.48 -17.59 0.78
CA ASP A 94 -6.63 -18.50 1.55
C ASP A 94 -7.43 -19.20 2.67
N VAL A 95 -8.33 -18.48 3.35
CA VAL A 95 -9.22 -19.06 4.37
C VAL A 95 -10.28 -19.97 3.76
N ASP A 96 -10.87 -19.59 2.62
CA ASP A 96 -11.85 -20.44 1.94
C ASP A 96 -11.27 -21.77 1.50
N GLU A 97 -10.03 -21.77 1.01
CA GLU A 97 -9.28 -22.97 0.66
C GLU A 97 -8.96 -23.81 1.90
N ALA A 98 -8.44 -23.19 2.97
CA ALA A 98 -8.13 -23.89 4.21
C ALA A 98 -9.38 -24.54 4.84
N LEU A 99 -10.52 -23.83 4.85
CA LEU A 99 -11.78 -24.37 5.35
C LEU A 99 -12.32 -25.50 4.46
N SER A 100 -12.11 -25.44 3.14
CA SER A 100 -12.49 -26.53 2.22
C SER A 100 -11.64 -27.79 2.37
N GLN A 101 -10.44 -27.69 2.93
CA GLN A 101 -9.57 -28.84 3.21
C GLN A 101 -9.88 -29.50 4.57
N GLN A 102 -10.62 -28.82 5.44
CA GLN A 102 -10.95 -29.29 6.80
C GLN A 102 -12.41 -29.78 6.97
N LEU A 103 -13.26 -29.52 5.98
CA LEU A 103 -14.64 -30.00 5.87
C LEU A 103 -14.71 -31.12 4.83
#